data_AF-A0A0K8QL64-F1
#
_entry.id   AF-A0A0K8QL64-F1
#
_cell.length_a   1.000
_cell.length_b   1.000
_cell.length_c   1.000
_cell.angle_alpha   90.00
_cell.angle_beta   90.00
_cell.angle_gamma   90.00
#
_symmetry.space_group_name_H-M   'P 1'
#
loop_
_entity.id
_entity.type
_entity.pdbx_description
1 polymer ?
#
loop_
_entity_poly.entity_id
_entity_poly.type
_entity_poly.pdbx_seq_one_letter_code
_entity_poly.pdbx_strand_id
1 'polypeptide(L)'
;MTTSERILAYSAPDSARFGFHVVRGYAPDADPDRLWKAIVDANADLAIIRTPTTLAHRMSKLGAFGAEVIHADTLVYYAAELRNLDLVAPANTRVSIATASTADMAELSAVVASVFRDYRNHYHSNPVLDAEKVLAGYCEWAIRHLGDPSNKITWLARHEGRIVGFLCCSHDVAASTGEFVLNGVLPEFARNGIYSSLVRIALQWFHENGFARVRVSTQIGNLAVQKVWRREGFAMVEAYDTFHVNAFLHAPDVEHCAAYSFSIEPTAPPYTSSSVTDLIDWTSRRAVLDAPRLRVRSLRVASFEDAFALQTAAHREYKLIPSANSSGAMKAVGILRDGEGRPLYAAYIDLSP
;
A
#
# COMPACT_ATOMS: atom_id res chain seq x y z
N MET A 1 2.74 15.23 -22.96
CA MET A 1 2.82 13.86 -22.45
C MET A 1 1.63 13.62 -21.54
N THR A 2 0.65 12.87 -22.03
CA THR A 2 -0.60 12.53 -21.34
C THR A 2 -0.32 11.50 -20.24
N THR A 3 -0.96 11.67 -19.10
CA THR A 3 -0.76 10.96 -17.82
C THR A 3 -1.18 9.48 -17.82
N SER A 4 -1.16 8.81 -18.98
CA SER A 4 -1.80 7.49 -19.18
C SER A 4 -0.83 6.29 -19.24
N GLU A 5 0.46 6.47 -18.96
CA GLU A 5 1.46 5.37 -19.04
C GLU A 5 2.08 4.93 -17.70
N ARG A 6 1.92 5.70 -16.62
CA ARG A 6 2.51 5.36 -15.31
C ARG A 6 1.56 4.51 -14.47
N ILE A 7 1.91 3.24 -14.28
CA ILE A 7 1.20 2.29 -13.41
C ILE A 7 1.37 2.66 -11.93
N LEU A 8 2.53 3.23 -11.58
CA LEU A 8 2.87 3.66 -10.23
C LEU A 8 3.15 5.17 -10.21
N ALA A 9 2.63 5.84 -9.19
CA ALA A 9 2.82 7.26 -8.94
C ALA A 9 3.34 7.50 -7.52
N TYR A 10 4.19 8.52 -7.36
CA TYR A 10 4.71 8.93 -6.06
C TYR A 10 3.57 9.36 -5.12
N SER A 11 3.60 8.86 -3.89
CA SER A 11 2.67 9.26 -2.83
C SER A 11 3.36 10.18 -1.84
N ALA A 12 3.23 11.49 -2.05
CA ALA A 12 3.69 12.49 -1.09
C ALA A 12 3.19 12.25 0.35
N PRO A 13 1.89 11.96 0.59
CA PRO A 13 1.41 11.78 1.96
C PRO A 13 1.96 10.52 2.64
N ASP A 14 2.06 9.39 1.94
CA ASP A 14 2.63 8.17 2.54
C ASP A 14 4.14 8.29 2.73
N SER A 15 4.83 8.94 1.79
CA SER A 15 6.28 9.15 1.90
C SER A 15 6.63 10.05 3.08
N ALA A 16 5.91 11.16 3.25
CA ALA A 16 6.08 12.03 4.40
C ALA A 16 5.74 11.32 5.72
N ARG A 17 4.71 10.47 5.72
CA ARG A 17 4.27 9.73 6.92
C ARG A 17 5.29 8.68 7.34
N PHE A 18 5.76 7.86 6.42
CA PHE A 18 6.58 6.69 6.76
C PHE A 18 8.08 6.93 6.64
N GLY A 19 8.51 8.03 5.99
CA GLY A 19 9.93 8.31 5.77
C GLY A 19 10.56 7.49 4.64
N PHE A 20 9.74 6.88 3.77
CA PHE A 20 10.16 6.09 2.62
C PHE A 20 9.80 6.79 1.32
N HIS A 21 10.50 6.49 0.23
CA HIS A 21 10.03 6.83 -1.12
C HIS A 21 8.89 5.90 -1.52
N VAL A 22 7.65 6.28 -1.21
CA VAL A 22 6.46 5.45 -1.43
C VAL A 22 5.84 5.74 -2.79
N VAL A 23 5.59 4.70 -3.58
CA VAL A 23 4.80 4.75 -4.81
C VAL A 23 3.53 3.91 -4.68
N ARG A 24 2.47 4.31 -5.39
CA ARG A 24 1.17 3.63 -5.36
C ARG A 24 0.60 3.46 -6.74
N GLY A 25 -0.17 2.40 -6.96
CA GLY A 25 -0.72 2.13 -8.28
C GLY A 25 -1.80 1.08 -8.31
N TYR A 26 -2.51 1.06 -9.44
CA TYR A 26 -3.42 -0.02 -9.81
C TYR A 26 -2.83 -0.78 -10.99
N ALA A 27 -2.71 -2.10 -10.84
CA ALA A 27 -2.13 -3.01 -11.81
C ALA A 27 -3.22 -3.98 -12.33
N PRO A 28 -3.96 -3.61 -13.40
CA PRO A 28 -5.05 -4.43 -13.92
C PRO A 28 -4.60 -5.75 -14.56
N ASP A 29 -3.36 -5.80 -15.05
CA ASP A 29 -2.75 -6.99 -15.65
C ASP A 29 -1.90 -7.78 -14.63
N ALA A 30 -1.51 -7.17 -13.52
CA ALA A 30 -0.54 -7.70 -12.55
C ALA A 30 0.74 -8.23 -13.24
N ASP A 31 1.23 -7.52 -14.25
CA ASP A 31 2.45 -7.94 -14.95
C ASP A 31 3.70 -7.73 -14.06
N PRO A 32 4.39 -8.81 -13.64
CA PRO A 32 5.49 -8.70 -12.69
C PRO A 32 6.71 -7.98 -13.28
N ASP A 33 7.03 -8.18 -14.57
CA ASP A 33 8.17 -7.52 -15.21
C ASP A 33 7.92 -6.02 -15.34
N ARG A 34 6.70 -5.65 -15.77
CA ARG A 34 6.28 -4.26 -15.92
C ARG A 34 6.21 -3.53 -14.58
N LEU A 35 5.70 -4.20 -13.55
CA LEU A 35 5.66 -3.66 -12.19
C LEU A 35 7.05 -3.48 -11.61
N TRP A 36 7.92 -4.48 -11.72
CA TRP A 36 9.29 -4.36 -11.25
C TRP A 36 10.02 -3.21 -11.94
N LYS A 37 9.90 -3.09 -13.26
CA LYS A 37 10.47 -1.96 -14.00
C LYS A 37 9.95 -0.63 -13.46
N ALA A 38 8.63 -0.50 -13.23
CA ALA A 38 8.05 0.73 -12.71
C ALA A 38 8.53 1.08 -11.29
N ILE A 39 8.76 0.07 -10.43
CA ILE A 39 9.34 0.25 -9.09
C ILE A 39 10.76 0.78 -9.19
N VAL A 40 11.57 0.18 -10.08
CA VAL A 40 12.97 0.59 -10.26
C VAL A 40 13.09 1.97 -10.90
N ASP A 41 12.32 2.25 -11.95
CA ASP A 41 12.29 3.55 -12.62
C ASP A 41 11.89 4.67 -11.67
N ALA A 42 10.98 4.38 -10.73
CA ALA A 42 10.56 5.33 -9.71
C ALA A 42 11.52 5.42 -8.53
N ASN A 43 12.57 4.58 -8.49
CA ASN A 43 13.50 4.47 -7.38
C ASN A 43 12.76 4.28 -6.04
N ALA A 44 11.74 3.42 -5.99
CA ALA A 44 10.87 3.33 -4.82
C ALA A 44 11.49 2.49 -3.67
N ASP A 45 11.24 2.93 -2.44
CA ASP A 45 11.52 2.13 -1.24
C ASP A 45 10.39 1.14 -0.95
N LEU A 46 9.15 1.60 -1.16
CA LEU A 46 7.93 0.83 -0.95
C LEU A 46 6.95 1.10 -2.10
N ALA A 47 6.46 0.04 -2.73
CA ALA A 47 5.33 0.12 -3.66
C ALA A 47 4.07 -0.49 -3.04
N ILE A 48 2.98 0.27 -3.01
CA ILE A 48 1.64 -0.19 -2.60
C ILE A 48 0.78 -0.38 -3.86
N ILE A 49 0.57 -1.62 -4.24
CA ILE A 49 -0.04 -1.99 -5.53
C ILE A 49 -1.40 -2.62 -5.27
N ARG A 50 -2.45 -2.14 -5.93
CA ARG A 50 -3.74 -2.83 -5.99
C ARG A 50 -3.86 -3.59 -7.30
N THR A 51 -4.41 -4.79 -7.25
CA THR A 51 -4.66 -5.62 -8.43
C THR A 51 -5.97 -6.39 -8.29
N PRO A 52 -6.68 -6.76 -9.38
CA PRO A 52 -7.82 -7.67 -9.28
C PRO A 52 -7.45 -8.95 -8.51
N THR A 53 -8.34 -9.40 -7.64
CA THR A 53 -8.12 -10.60 -6.80
C THR A 53 -7.85 -11.87 -7.61
N THR A 54 -8.33 -11.92 -8.86
CA THR A 54 -8.08 -13.04 -9.78
C THR A 54 -6.62 -13.15 -10.24
N LEU A 55 -5.79 -12.13 -9.99
CA LEU A 55 -4.41 -12.04 -10.46
C LEU A 55 -3.36 -12.09 -9.35
N ALA A 56 -3.75 -12.37 -8.11
CA ALA A 56 -2.84 -12.46 -6.95
C ALA A 56 -1.63 -13.38 -7.20
N HIS A 57 -1.82 -14.49 -7.91
CA HIS A 57 -0.76 -15.45 -8.25
C HIS A 57 0.36 -14.86 -9.13
N ARG A 58 0.12 -13.75 -9.85
CA ARG A 58 1.15 -13.08 -10.64
C ARG A 58 2.04 -12.22 -9.76
N MET A 59 1.49 -11.65 -8.68
CA MET A 59 2.21 -10.78 -7.75
C MET A 59 3.29 -11.53 -6.97
N SER A 60 3.08 -12.81 -6.64
CA SER A 60 4.10 -13.64 -5.99
C SER A 60 5.37 -13.82 -6.82
N LYS A 61 5.28 -13.68 -8.16
CA LYS A 61 6.44 -13.72 -9.06
C LYS A 61 7.37 -12.53 -8.87
N LEU A 62 6.92 -11.44 -8.24
CA LEU A 62 7.78 -10.31 -7.92
C LEU A 62 8.89 -10.68 -6.93
N GLY A 63 8.67 -11.71 -6.09
CA GLY A 63 9.72 -12.23 -5.21
C GLY A 63 10.93 -12.80 -5.96
N ALA A 64 10.76 -13.16 -7.23
CA ALA A 64 11.87 -13.60 -8.09
C ALA A 64 12.86 -12.46 -8.42
N PHE A 65 12.50 -11.20 -8.11
CA PHE A 65 13.37 -10.02 -8.21
C PHE A 65 14.12 -9.67 -6.92
N GLY A 66 13.94 -10.47 -5.85
CA GLY A 66 14.59 -10.24 -4.56
C GLY A 66 13.86 -9.26 -3.65
N ALA A 67 12.76 -8.67 -4.10
CA ALA A 67 11.91 -7.85 -3.24
C ALA A 67 11.06 -8.72 -2.30
N GLU A 68 10.86 -8.26 -1.07
CA GLU A 68 9.87 -8.83 -0.18
C GLU A 68 8.47 -8.39 -0.66
N VAL A 69 7.60 -9.36 -0.90
CA VAL A 69 6.24 -9.15 -1.39
C VAL A 69 5.27 -9.59 -0.31
N ILE A 70 4.49 -8.65 0.20
CA ILE A 70 3.52 -8.87 1.26
C ILE A 70 2.13 -8.71 0.66
N HIS A 71 1.31 -9.76 0.72
CA HIS A 71 -0.13 -9.59 0.53
C HIS A 71 -0.68 -8.89 1.77
N ALA A 72 -1.00 -7.61 1.62
CA ALA A 72 -1.28 -6.74 2.75
C ALA A 72 -2.74 -6.83 3.20
N ASP A 73 -3.69 -6.92 2.26
CA ASP A 73 -5.12 -7.10 2.51
C ASP A 73 -5.92 -7.27 1.20
N THR A 74 -7.19 -7.64 1.29
CA THR A 74 -8.17 -7.54 0.20
C THR A 74 -9.17 -6.42 0.48
N LEU A 75 -9.23 -5.41 -0.39
CA LEU A 75 -10.22 -4.33 -0.36
C LEU A 75 -11.43 -4.68 -1.21
N VAL A 76 -12.62 -4.59 -0.66
CA VAL A 76 -13.89 -4.80 -1.38
C VAL A 76 -14.66 -3.49 -1.54
N TYR A 77 -15.21 -3.28 -2.73
CA TYR A 77 -16.13 -2.18 -3.01
C TYR A 77 -17.56 -2.67 -3.06
N TYR A 78 -18.42 -1.88 -2.45
CA TYR A 78 -19.86 -2.00 -2.49
C TYR A 78 -20.45 -0.80 -3.23
N ALA A 79 -21.56 -1.01 -3.94
CA ALA A 79 -22.30 0.05 -4.60
C ALA A 79 -23.81 -0.11 -4.39
N ALA A 80 -24.49 1.03 -4.29
CA ALA A 80 -25.94 1.13 -4.30
C ALA A 80 -26.38 2.02 -5.47
N GLU A 81 -27.28 1.51 -6.31
CA GLU A 81 -27.89 2.27 -7.41
C GLU A 81 -29.11 3.02 -6.85
N LEU A 82 -28.99 4.34 -6.70
CA LEU A 82 -29.96 5.17 -5.99
C LEU A 82 -31.32 5.22 -6.68
N ARG A 83 -31.36 5.10 -8.02
CA ARG A 83 -32.60 5.14 -8.80
C ARG A 83 -33.57 4.01 -8.48
N ASN A 84 -33.05 2.88 -7.98
CA ASN A 84 -33.81 1.66 -7.72
C ASN A 84 -33.80 1.29 -6.23
N LEU A 85 -33.33 2.20 -5.38
CA LEU A 85 -33.16 1.93 -3.96
C LEU A 85 -34.39 2.40 -3.18
N ASP A 86 -35.01 1.49 -2.44
CA ASP A 86 -36.04 1.83 -1.46
C ASP A 86 -35.37 2.54 -0.27
N LEU A 87 -35.39 3.87 -0.31
CA LEU A 87 -34.78 4.69 0.73
C LEU A 87 -35.53 4.53 2.06
N VAL A 88 -34.77 4.14 3.09
CA VAL A 88 -35.28 4.06 4.46
C VAL A 88 -34.93 5.34 5.20
N ALA A 89 -35.91 5.95 5.85
CA ALA A 89 -35.68 7.14 6.66
C ALA A 89 -34.69 6.87 7.81
N PRO A 90 -33.87 7.86 8.22
CA PRO A 90 -33.08 7.78 9.44
C PRO A 90 -34.00 7.54 10.64
N ALA A 91 -33.75 6.47 11.42
CA ALA A 91 -34.68 6.02 12.45
C ALA A 91 -34.21 6.32 13.89
N ASN A 92 -32.95 6.70 14.10
CA ASN A 92 -32.42 6.92 15.44
C ASN A 92 -32.76 8.32 15.95
N THR A 93 -33.68 8.40 16.92
CA THR A 93 -34.12 9.64 17.57
C THR A 93 -33.26 10.07 18.77
N ARG A 94 -32.28 9.25 19.19
CA ARG A 94 -31.39 9.55 20.33
C ARG A 94 -30.19 10.41 19.95
N VAL A 95 -29.98 10.63 18.66
CA VAL A 95 -28.91 11.48 18.14
C VAL A 95 -29.49 12.50 17.17
N SER A 96 -28.92 13.70 17.16
CA SER A 96 -29.12 14.65 16.07
C SER A 96 -28.06 14.42 15.00
N ILE A 97 -28.44 14.53 13.72
CA ILE A 97 -27.51 14.38 12.60
C ILE A 97 -27.51 15.66 11.79
N ALA A 98 -26.33 16.24 11.57
CA ALA A 98 -26.14 17.48 10.84
C ALA A 98 -24.82 17.47 10.07
N THR A 99 -24.66 18.37 9.11
CA THR A 99 -23.39 18.54 8.40
C THR A 99 -22.32 19.15 9.30
N ALA A 100 -21.07 18.77 9.06
CA ALA A 100 -19.91 19.28 9.77
C ALA A 100 -19.47 20.65 9.22
N SER A 101 -18.87 21.45 10.08
CA SER A 101 -18.15 22.68 9.71
C SER A 101 -16.70 22.63 10.19
N THR A 102 -15.90 23.64 9.83
CA THR A 102 -14.53 23.78 10.34
C THR A 102 -14.47 23.96 11.86
N ALA A 103 -15.56 24.40 12.50
CA ALA A 103 -15.64 24.51 13.95
C ALA A 103 -15.59 23.14 14.65
N ASP A 104 -15.96 22.06 13.96
CA ASP A 104 -16.01 20.70 14.52
C ASP A 104 -14.65 19.99 14.50
N MET A 105 -13.62 20.61 13.93
CA MET A 105 -12.34 19.97 13.61
C MET A 105 -11.68 19.29 14.82
N ALA A 106 -11.60 19.98 15.96
CA ALA A 106 -10.94 19.47 17.15
C ALA A 106 -11.67 18.25 17.72
N GLU A 107 -13.00 18.33 17.85
CA GLU A 107 -13.81 17.23 18.39
C GLU A 107 -13.89 16.05 17.42
N LEU A 108 -14.05 16.29 16.12
CA LEU A 108 -14.02 15.25 15.10
C LEU A 108 -12.69 14.50 15.11
N SER A 109 -11.56 15.20 15.20
CA SER A 109 -10.23 14.58 15.29
C SER A 109 -10.12 13.61 16.46
N ALA A 110 -10.62 14.00 17.65
CA ALA A 110 -10.64 13.14 18.83
C ALA A 110 -11.55 11.90 18.65
N VAL A 111 -12.72 12.07 18.03
CA VAL A 111 -13.63 10.97 17.72
C VAL A 111 -13.01 9.99 16.72
N VAL A 112 -12.38 10.50 15.65
CA VAL A 112 -11.70 9.70 14.64
C VAL A 112 -10.57 8.89 15.27
N ALA A 113 -9.75 9.52 16.13
CA ALA A 113 -8.68 8.84 16.86
C ALA A 113 -9.20 7.69 17.73
N SER A 114 -10.37 7.85 18.37
CA SER A 114 -11.01 6.80 19.18
C SER A 114 -11.58 5.67 18.30
N VAL A 115 -12.29 6.02 17.23
CA VAL A 115 -12.91 5.05 16.32
C VAL A 115 -11.88 4.16 15.63
N PHE A 116 -10.78 4.73 15.17
CA PHE A 116 -9.76 4.01 14.38
C PHE A 116 -8.60 3.47 15.21
N ARG A 117 -8.60 3.66 16.54
CA ARG A 117 -7.51 3.20 17.43
C ARG A 117 -7.15 1.72 17.21
N ASP A 118 -8.16 0.87 17.18
CA ASP A 118 -8.01 -0.58 17.03
C ASP A 118 -8.30 -1.06 15.59
N TYR A 119 -8.55 -0.13 14.66
CA TYR A 119 -8.84 -0.46 13.28
C TYR A 119 -7.56 -0.88 12.55
N ARG A 120 -7.43 -2.18 12.34
CA ARG A 120 -6.36 -2.73 11.51
C ARG A 120 -6.69 -2.43 10.05
N ASN A 121 -5.65 -2.07 9.29
CA ASN A 121 -5.72 -1.85 7.86
C ASN A 121 -4.50 -2.45 7.14
N HIS A 122 -4.42 -2.36 5.81
CA HIS A 122 -3.33 -2.97 5.03
C HIS A 122 -1.92 -2.50 5.44
N TYR A 123 -1.78 -1.30 6.02
CA TYR A 123 -0.47 -0.82 6.52
C TYR A 123 0.05 -1.68 7.68
N HIS A 124 -0.84 -2.25 8.50
CA HIS A 124 -0.46 -3.06 9.66
C HIS A 124 0.13 -4.43 9.30
N SER A 125 -0.04 -4.86 8.06
CA SER A 125 0.50 -6.14 7.58
C SER A 125 1.98 -6.04 7.19
N ASN A 126 2.54 -4.82 7.10
CA ASN A 126 3.94 -4.61 6.74
C ASN A 126 4.76 -4.17 7.95
N PRO A 127 5.69 -5.00 8.45
CA PRO A 127 6.42 -4.74 9.69
C PRO A 127 7.35 -3.53 9.62
N VAL A 128 7.70 -3.04 8.43
CA VAL A 128 8.55 -1.85 8.27
C VAL A 128 7.79 -0.53 8.44
N LEU A 129 6.46 -0.59 8.55
CA LEU A 129 5.61 0.57 8.72
C LEU A 129 5.21 0.75 10.18
N ASP A 130 5.46 1.94 10.70
CA ASP A 130 5.05 2.32 12.05
C ASP A 130 3.52 2.45 12.13
N ALA A 131 2.91 1.54 12.90
CA ALA A 131 1.47 1.46 13.10
C ALA A 131 0.89 2.73 13.77
N GLU A 132 1.66 3.42 14.62
CA GLU A 132 1.17 4.63 15.29
C GLU A 132 0.94 5.77 14.29
N LYS A 133 1.78 5.84 13.25
CA LYS A 133 1.66 6.84 12.17
C LYS A 133 0.44 6.62 11.28
N VAL A 134 -0.13 5.41 11.26
CA VAL A 134 -1.34 5.09 10.49
C VAL A 134 -2.56 5.83 11.04
N LEU A 135 -2.71 5.89 12.38
CA LEU A 135 -3.85 6.55 13.03
C LEU A 135 -3.89 8.05 12.70
N ALA A 136 -2.73 8.72 12.73
CA ALA A 136 -2.62 10.13 12.36
C ALA A 136 -3.14 10.41 10.94
N GLY A 137 -2.93 9.46 10.01
CA GLY A 137 -3.44 9.53 8.65
C GLY A 137 -4.98 9.60 8.57
N TYR A 138 -5.69 8.86 9.43
CA TYR A 138 -7.15 8.92 9.48
C TYR A 138 -7.66 10.27 9.97
N CYS A 139 -7.03 10.84 11.00
CA CYS A 139 -7.37 12.17 11.51
C CYS A 139 -7.20 13.24 10.44
N GLU A 140 -6.04 13.27 9.77
CA GLU A 140 -5.82 14.21 8.68
C GLU A 140 -6.84 14.03 7.53
N TRP A 141 -7.18 12.78 7.21
CA TRP A 141 -8.12 12.48 6.13
C TRP A 141 -9.54 12.97 6.47
N ALA A 142 -10.03 12.71 7.68
CA ALA A 142 -11.32 13.22 8.14
C ALA A 142 -11.35 14.76 8.17
N ILE A 143 -10.29 15.41 8.65
CA ILE A 143 -10.19 16.88 8.68
C ILE A 143 -10.21 17.46 7.26
N ARG A 144 -9.55 16.83 6.28
CA ARG A 144 -9.58 17.23 4.86
C ARG A 144 -10.98 17.07 4.20
N HIS A 145 -11.93 16.45 4.90
CA HIS A 145 -13.34 16.36 4.51
C HIS A 145 -14.23 17.40 5.20
N LEU A 146 -13.65 18.32 5.97
CA LEU A 146 -14.29 19.54 6.42
C LEU A 146 -14.03 20.67 5.40
N GLY A 147 -14.98 21.60 5.30
CA GLY A 147 -14.81 22.80 4.47
C GLY A 147 -15.58 22.74 3.15
N ASP A 148 -14.89 22.96 2.04
CA ASP A 148 -15.48 23.17 0.72
C ASP A 148 -16.48 22.05 0.34
N PRO A 149 -17.78 22.35 0.25
CA PRO A 149 -18.80 21.36 -0.06
C PRO A 149 -18.88 21.00 -1.55
N SER A 150 -18.09 21.65 -2.41
CA SER A 150 -18.14 21.48 -3.87
C SER A 150 -17.97 20.03 -4.33
N ASN A 151 -17.22 19.22 -3.57
CA ASN A 151 -16.99 17.80 -3.86
C ASN A 151 -16.99 16.91 -2.62
N LYS A 152 -17.37 17.43 -1.45
CA LYS A 152 -17.34 16.71 -0.17
C LYS A 152 -18.51 17.08 0.71
N ILE A 153 -18.90 16.17 1.59
CA ILE A 153 -19.85 16.44 2.66
C ILE A 153 -19.54 15.52 3.83
N THR A 154 -19.50 16.07 5.04
CA THR A 154 -19.31 15.27 6.26
C THR A 154 -20.55 15.41 7.13
N TRP A 155 -21.11 14.28 7.57
CA TRP A 155 -22.23 14.19 8.50
C TRP A 155 -21.72 13.84 9.89
N LEU A 156 -22.30 14.44 10.92
CA LEU A 156 -21.98 14.22 12.32
C LEU A 156 -23.23 13.80 13.08
N ALA A 157 -23.14 12.69 13.81
CA ALA A 157 -24.14 12.28 14.78
C ALA A 157 -23.74 12.81 16.16
N ARG A 158 -24.64 13.54 16.82
CA ARG A 158 -24.44 14.09 18.16
C ARG A 158 -25.42 13.52 19.17
N HIS A 159 -24.90 13.15 20.33
CA HIS A 159 -25.68 12.80 21.51
C HIS A 159 -25.40 13.85 22.59
N GLU A 160 -26.43 14.53 23.07
CA GLU A 160 -26.31 15.59 24.09
C GLU A 160 -25.23 16.65 23.74
N GLY A 161 -25.15 17.02 22.46
CA GLY A 161 -24.20 18.02 21.95
C GLY A 161 -22.81 17.50 21.60
N ARG A 162 -22.43 16.30 22.07
CA ARG A 162 -21.14 15.65 21.77
C ARG A 162 -21.20 14.85 20.48
N ILE A 163 -20.17 14.94 19.63
CA ILE A 163 -20.00 14.07 18.45
C ILE A 163 -19.76 12.63 18.91
N VAL A 164 -20.61 11.73 18.46
CA VAL A 164 -20.54 10.29 18.78
C VAL A 164 -20.37 9.42 17.53
N GLY A 165 -20.51 10.00 16.35
CA GLY A 165 -20.24 9.34 15.08
C GLY A 165 -20.15 10.33 13.94
N PHE A 166 -19.58 9.88 12.82
CA PHE A 166 -19.38 10.70 11.64
C PHE A 166 -19.41 9.85 10.36
N LEU A 167 -19.72 10.49 9.25
CA LEU A 167 -19.60 9.94 7.91
C LEU A 167 -19.05 11.02 6.97
N CYS A 168 -17.82 10.85 6.51
CA CYS A 168 -17.20 11.66 5.48
C CYS A 168 -17.54 11.07 4.10
N CYS A 169 -18.02 11.92 3.20
CA CYS A 169 -18.32 11.57 1.83
C CYS A 169 -17.56 12.48 0.87
N SER A 170 -17.23 11.94 -0.30
CA SER A 170 -16.84 12.69 -1.48
C SER A 170 -17.88 12.47 -2.58
N HIS A 171 -17.89 13.35 -3.58
CA HIS A 171 -18.82 13.25 -4.69
C HIS A 171 -18.26 13.86 -5.97
N ASP A 172 -18.70 13.29 -7.09
CA ASP A 172 -18.40 13.75 -8.44
C ASP A 172 -19.71 13.98 -9.16
N VAL A 173 -20.02 15.26 -9.36
CA VAL A 173 -21.23 15.73 -10.03
C VAL A 173 -21.25 15.31 -11.51
N ALA A 174 -20.10 15.35 -12.19
CA ALA A 174 -20.01 15.01 -13.61
C ALA A 174 -20.22 13.50 -13.84
N ALA A 175 -19.69 12.67 -12.94
CA ALA A 175 -19.90 11.22 -12.97
C ALA A 175 -21.23 10.78 -12.34
N SER A 176 -21.96 11.68 -11.66
CA SER A 176 -23.17 11.37 -10.89
C SER A 176 -22.94 10.27 -9.85
N THR A 177 -21.78 10.32 -9.18
CA THR A 177 -21.38 9.34 -8.16
C THR A 177 -21.01 9.95 -6.82
N GLY A 178 -21.50 9.36 -5.74
CA GLY A 178 -21.03 9.60 -4.37
C GLY A 178 -20.11 8.48 -3.89
N GLU A 179 -19.22 8.80 -2.94
CA GLU A 179 -18.41 7.81 -2.23
C GLU A 179 -18.44 8.06 -0.72
N PHE A 180 -18.69 7.02 0.06
CA PHE A 180 -18.45 7.05 1.50
C PHE A 180 -16.97 6.77 1.76
N VAL A 181 -16.29 7.74 2.36
CA VAL A 181 -14.84 7.76 2.49
C VAL A 181 -14.40 7.24 3.85
N LEU A 182 -14.98 7.78 4.92
CA LEU A 182 -14.75 7.33 6.30
C LEU A 182 -16.08 7.33 7.05
N ASN A 183 -16.35 6.29 7.82
CA ASN A 183 -17.55 6.20 8.66
C ASN A 183 -17.18 5.56 9.99
N GLY A 184 -17.65 6.15 11.08
CA GLY A 184 -17.25 5.78 12.42
C GLY A 184 -18.30 6.12 13.45
N VAL A 185 -18.42 5.25 14.46
CA VAL A 185 -19.21 5.51 15.67
C VAL A 185 -18.34 5.12 16.85
N LEU A 186 -18.33 5.95 17.88
CA LEU A 186 -17.60 5.68 19.12
C LEU A 186 -18.00 4.31 19.70
N PRO A 187 -17.05 3.50 20.21
CA PRO A 187 -17.33 2.15 20.69
C PRO A 187 -18.46 2.08 21.72
N GLU A 188 -18.51 3.03 22.65
CA GLU A 188 -19.54 3.11 23.70
C GLU A 188 -20.95 3.46 23.16
N PHE A 189 -21.05 3.97 21.92
CA PHE A 189 -22.30 4.25 21.22
C PHE A 189 -22.63 3.23 20.11
N ALA A 190 -21.77 2.24 19.89
CA ALA A 190 -21.95 1.22 18.87
C ALA A 190 -23.20 0.35 19.12
N ARG A 191 -23.68 -0.34 18.08
CA ARG A 191 -24.87 -1.23 18.10
C ARG A 191 -26.20 -0.54 18.43
N ASN A 192 -26.25 0.79 18.44
CA ASN A 192 -27.49 1.57 18.60
C ASN A 192 -28.08 2.09 17.27
N GLY A 193 -27.64 1.57 16.12
CA GLY A 193 -28.15 1.99 14.80
C GLY A 193 -27.65 3.36 14.30
N ILE A 194 -26.77 4.05 15.03
CA ILE A 194 -26.22 5.36 14.63
C ILE A 194 -25.49 5.28 13.28
N TYR A 195 -24.69 4.24 13.06
CA TYR A 195 -23.99 4.02 11.79
C TYR A 195 -24.97 3.90 10.61
N SER A 196 -26.05 3.12 10.76
CA SER A 196 -27.10 3.00 9.74
C SER A 196 -27.81 4.34 9.49
N SER A 197 -28.11 5.11 10.54
CA SER A 197 -28.72 6.44 10.38
C SER A 197 -27.81 7.40 9.61
N LEU A 198 -26.49 7.37 9.84
CA LEU A 198 -25.52 8.15 9.06
C LEU A 198 -25.48 7.69 7.59
N VAL A 199 -25.53 6.38 7.32
CA VAL A 199 -25.63 5.88 5.95
C VAL A 199 -26.91 6.37 5.26
N ARG A 200 -28.05 6.29 5.96
CA ARG A 200 -29.36 6.68 5.41
C ARG A 200 -29.47 8.17 5.13
N ILE A 201 -29.00 9.04 6.03
CA ILE A 201 -29.01 10.50 5.79
C ILE A 201 -28.19 10.83 4.53
N ALA A 202 -27.05 10.15 4.34
CA ALA A 202 -26.18 10.41 3.20
C ALA A 202 -26.75 9.85 1.90
N LEU A 203 -27.34 8.64 1.92
CA LEU A 203 -28.06 8.08 0.77
C LEU A 203 -29.21 9.00 0.34
N GLN A 204 -30.00 9.47 1.30
CA GLN A 204 -31.09 10.40 1.05
C GLN A 204 -30.58 11.70 0.42
N TRP A 205 -29.53 12.30 0.99
CA TRP A 205 -28.92 13.50 0.42
C TRP A 205 -28.41 13.28 -1.00
N PHE A 206 -27.72 12.17 -1.26
CA PHE A 206 -27.25 11.85 -2.62
C PHE A 206 -28.40 11.66 -3.60
N HIS A 207 -29.46 10.97 -3.20
CA HIS A 207 -30.64 10.80 -4.03
C HIS A 207 -31.33 12.14 -4.34
N GLU A 208 -31.57 12.98 -3.32
CA GLU A 208 -32.19 14.30 -3.46
C GLU A 208 -31.36 15.26 -4.35
N ASN A 209 -30.05 15.08 -4.39
CA ASN A 209 -29.14 15.86 -5.24
C ASN A 209 -28.87 15.20 -6.60
N GLY A 210 -29.66 14.19 -7.00
CA GLY A 210 -29.64 13.63 -8.35
C GLY A 210 -28.46 12.72 -8.67
N PHE A 211 -27.74 12.22 -7.66
CA PHE A 211 -26.69 11.23 -7.86
C PHE A 211 -27.29 9.89 -8.26
N ALA A 212 -26.67 9.20 -9.21
CA ALA A 212 -27.15 7.90 -9.70
C ALA A 212 -26.70 6.75 -8.81
N ARG A 213 -25.50 6.85 -8.22
CA ARG A 213 -24.83 5.73 -7.53
C ARG A 213 -24.00 6.21 -6.35
N VAL A 214 -23.99 5.43 -5.27
CA VAL A 214 -23.07 5.61 -4.15
C VAL A 214 -22.18 4.38 -4.03
N ARG A 215 -20.88 4.60 -3.82
CA ARG A 215 -19.90 3.55 -3.58
C ARG A 215 -19.28 3.68 -2.20
N VAL A 216 -18.77 2.56 -1.69
CA VAL A 216 -18.01 2.53 -0.44
C VAL A 216 -17.03 1.36 -0.50
N SER A 217 -15.88 1.48 0.16
CA SER A 217 -14.94 0.37 0.29
C SER A 217 -14.56 0.09 1.74
N THR A 218 -14.21 -1.16 2.01
CA THR A 218 -13.57 -1.57 3.26
C THR A 218 -12.74 -2.81 3.04
N GLN A 219 -11.99 -3.19 4.06
CA GLN A 219 -11.24 -4.44 4.08
C GLN A 219 -12.19 -5.64 4.18
N ILE A 220 -11.84 -6.74 3.52
CA ILE A 220 -12.67 -7.95 3.50
C ILE A 220 -12.99 -8.46 4.92
N GLY A 221 -12.07 -8.27 5.88
CA GLY A 221 -12.25 -8.65 7.27
C GLY A 221 -13.23 -7.78 8.08
N ASN A 222 -13.60 -6.60 7.58
CA ASN A 222 -14.54 -5.71 8.28
C ASN A 222 -16.01 -6.12 8.04
N LEU A 223 -16.37 -7.28 8.57
CA LEU A 223 -17.68 -7.91 8.33
C LEU A 223 -18.84 -7.11 8.92
N ALA A 224 -18.60 -6.30 9.95
CA ALA A 224 -19.64 -5.55 10.64
C ALA A 224 -20.27 -4.49 9.72
N VAL A 225 -19.44 -3.66 9.06
CA VAL A 225 -19.93 -2.62 8.16
C VAL A 225 -20.51 -3.22 6.87
N GLN A 226 -19.91 -4.29 6.34
CA GLN A 226 -20.42 -5.00 5.16
C GLN A 226 -21.84 -5.54 5.39
N LYS A 227 -22.14 -6.06 6.59
CA LYS A 227 -23.49 -6.49 6.96
C LYS A 227 -24.47 -5.31 7.00
N VAL A 228 -24.02 -4.12 7.41
CA VAL A 228 -24.87 -2.92 7.38
C VAL A 228 -25.16 -2.54 5.93
N TRP A 229 -24.13 -2.39 5.09
CA TRP A 229 -24.31 -1.96 3.70
C TRP A 229 -25.23 -2.89 2.91
N ARG A 230 -25.10 -4.22 3.11
CA ARG A 230 -26.02 -5.17 2.49
C ARG A 230 -27.49 -4.94 2.89
N ARG A 231 -27.76 -4.56 4.15
CA ARG A 231 -29.14 -4.25 4.61
C ARG A 231 -29.63 -2.92 4.05
N GLU A 232 -28.73 -1.96 3.82
CA GLU A 232 -29.03 -0.66 3.22
C GLU A 232 -29.01 -0.72 1.67
N GLY A 233 -29.07 -1.92 1.08
CA GLY A 233 -29.23 -2.13 -0.37
C GLY A 233 -27.96 -2.05 -1.21
N PHE A 234 -26.77 -2.06 -0.59
CA PHE A 234 -25.52 -2.14 -1.33
C PHE A 234 -25.20 -3.59 -1.74
N ALA A 235 -24.67 -3.74 -2.96
CA ALA A 235 -24.09 -4.99 -3.46
C ALA A 235 -22.57 -4.88 -3.59
N MET A 236 -21.84 -5.98 -3.33
CA MET A 236 -20.40 -6.03 -3.63
C MET A 236 -20.21 -6.03 -5.15
N VAL A 237 -19.37 -5.13 -5.66
CA VAL A 237 -19.17 -4.93 -7.11
C VAL A 237 -17.73 -5.18 -7.56
N GLU A 238 -16.74 -4.97 -6.68
CA GLU A 238 -15.33 -5.15 -7.01
C GLU A 238 -14.54 -5.62 -5.80
N ALA A 239 -13.43 -6.34 -6.04
CA ALA A 239 -12.48 -6.74 -5.02
C ALA A 239 -11.05 -6.63 -5.56
N TYR A 240 -10.16 -6.06 -4.75
CA TYR A 240 -8.76 -5.84 -5.08
C TYR A 240 -7.85 -6.35 -3.98
N ASP A 241 -6.80 -7.08 -4.35
CA ASP A 241 -5.72 -7.37 -3.44
C ASP A 241 -4.74 -6.20 -3.40
N THR A 242 -4.36 -5.79 -2.19
CA THR A 242 -3.31 -4.81 -1.94
C THR A 242 -2.03 -5.56 -1.61
N PHE A 243 -0.98 -5.31 -2.37
CA PHE A 243 0.36 -5.84 -2.15
C PHE A 243 1.30 -4.71 -1.76
N HIS A 244 2.18 -4.98 -0.81
CA HIS A 244 3.35 -4.16 -0.54
C HIS A 244 4.59 -4.84 -1.13
N VAL A 245 5.40 -4.07 -1.84
CA VAL A 245 6.70 -4.51 -2.35
C VAL A 245 7.77 -3.65 -1.70
N ASN A 246 8.51 -4.24 -0.77
CA ASN A 246 9.61 -3.58 -0.08
C ASN A 246 10.86 -3.71 -0.97
N ALA A 247 11.26 -2.61 -1.61
CA ALA A 247 12.35 -2.57 -2.59
C ALA A 247 13.58 -1.80 -2.10
N PHE A 248 13.41 -0.80 -1.23
CA PHE A 248 14.49 -0.01 -0.61
C PHE A 248 15.53 0.56 -1.58
N LEU A 249 15.08 1.12 -2.72
CA LEU A 249 15.98 1.61 -3.78
C LEU A 249 16.47 3.05 -3.58
N HIS A 250 15.73 3.86 -2.82
CA HIS A 250 16.04 5.28 -2.62
C HIS A 250 16.78 5.55 -1.33
N ALA A 251 16.43 4.85 -0.25
CA ALA A 251 16.93 5.17 1.07
C ALA A 251 18.46 4.94 1.17
N PRO A 252 19.26 6.00 1.43
CA PRO A 252 20.72 5.89 1.56
C PRO A 252 21.15 5.36 2.95
N ASP A 253 20.28 5.42 3.95
CA ASP A 253 20.62 5.27 5.39
C ASP A 253 19.64 4.38 6.17
N VAL A 254 19.02 3.36 5.55
CA VAL A 254 18.27 2.38 6.36
C VAL A 254 19.30 1.57 7.15
N GLU A 255 19.39 1.79 8.46
CA GLU A 255 20.13 0.89 9.38
C GLU A 255 19.62 -0.57 9.32
N HIS A 256 18.50 -0.82 8.64
CA HIS A 256 17.94 -2.15 8.36
C HIS A 256 18.14 -2.62 6.90
N CYS A 257 18.79 -1.82 6.05
CA CYS A 257 19.38 -2.31 4.82
C CYS A 257 20.89 -2.35 5.04
N ALA A 258 21.42 -3.56 5.18
CA ALA A 258 22.81 -3.79 4.85
C ALA A 258 23.00 -3.38 3.37
N ALA A 259 23.37 -2.12 3.14
CA ALA A 259 23.93 -1.68 1.88
C ALA A 259 25.27 -2.42 1.75
N TYR A 260 25.27 -3.51 1.01
CA TYR A 260 26.48 -4.27 0.76
C TYR A 260 27.27 -3.57 -0.35
N SER A 261 28.46 -3.08 -0.01
CA SER A 261 29.46 -2.73 -1.01
C SER A 261 30.24 -3.98 -1.40
N PHE A 262 30.12 -4.41 -2.65
CA PHE A 262 30.93 -5.49 -3.20
C PHE A 262 32.09 -4.88 -3.98
N SER A 263 33.33 -5.25 -3.63
CA SER A 263 34.49 -5.03 -4.49
C SER A 263 34.81 -6.34 -5.21
N ILE A 264 34.75 -6.32 -6.54
CA ILE A 264 35.17 -7.44 -7.39
C ILE A 264 36.61 -7.17 -7.80
N GLU A 265 37.57 -7.95 -7.29
CA GLU A 265 38.93 -7.96 -7.83
C GLU A 265 39.11 -9.23 -8.69
N PRO A 266 39.58 -9.10 -9.94
CA PRO A 266 40.03 -10.25 -10.71
C PRO A 266 41.27 -10.86 -10.05
N THR A 267 41.24 -12.17 -9.80
CA THR A 267 42.40 -12.88 -9.26
C THR A 267 43.44 -13.10 -10.35
N ALA A 268 44.34 -12.12 -10.49
CA ALA A 268 45.61 -12.12 -11.21
C ALA A 268 45.59 -12.27 -12.77
N PRO A 269 46.55 -11.63 -13.47
CA PRO A 269 46.69 -11.65 -14.94
C PRO A 269 47.12 -13.03 -15.49
N PRO A 270 46.92 -13.31 -16.81
CA PRO A 270 46.74 -12.36 -17.89
C PRO A 270 45.38 -12.50 -18.58
N TYR A 271 44.49 -11.55 -18.32
CA TYR A 271 43.41 -11.24 -19.24
C TYR A 271 43.34 -9.73 -19.42
N THR A 272 43.61 -9.30 -20.65
CA THR A 272 43.33 -7.97 -21.16
C THR A 272 41.87 -7.92 -21.61
N SER A 273 40.92 -7.89 -20.68
CA SER A 273 39.62 -7.27 -20.94
C SER A 273 39.02 -6.79 -19.62
N SER A 274 38.80 -5.49 -19.58
CA SER A 274 38.23 -4.72 -18.50
C SER A 274 36.71 -4.68 -18.67
N SER A 275 35.97 -5.55 -17.98
CA SER A 275 34.60 -5.28 -17.49
C SER A 275 33.96 -6.54 -16.89
N VAL A 276 33.18 -6.37 -15.82
CA VAL A 276 32.41 -7.42 -15.14
C VAL A 276 31.38 -8.09 -16.08
N THR A 277 31.08 -7.47 -17.22
CA THR A 277 30.12 -7.94 -18.23
C THR A 277 30.51 -9.24 -18.94
N ASP A 278 31.80 -9.56 -18.98
CA ASP A 278 32.33 -10.77 -19.64
C ASP A 278 32.12 -12.05 -18.80
N LEU A 279 31.68 -11.93 -17.54
CA LEU A 279 31.47 -13.04 -16.60
C LEU A 279 30.03 -13.57 -16.56
N ILE A 280 29.13 -13.03 -17.39
CA ILE A 280 27.69 -13.32 -17.36
C ILE A 280 27.29 -14.04 -18.66
N ASP A 281 26.69 -15.22 -18.55
CA ASP A 281 26.01 -15.85 -19.69
C ASP A 281 24.65 -15.17 -19.91
N TRP A 282 24.60 -14.31 -20.91
CA TRP A 282 23.44 -13.50 -21.26
C TRP A 282 22.29 -14.29 -21.90
N THR A 283 22.52 -15.54 -22.32
CA THR A 283 21.49 -16.34 -23.01
C THR A 283 20.60 -17.13 -22.04
N SER A 284 21.12 -17.53 -20.89
CA SER A 284 20.39 -18.38 -19.93
C SER A 284 19.68 -17.62 -18.80
N ARG A 285 19.90 -16.30 -18.67
CA ARG A 285 19.46 -15.47 -17.52
C ARG A 285 19.84 -16.09 -16.16
N ARG A 286 20.85 -16.96 -16.14
CA ARG A 286 21.49 -17.53 -14.96
C ARG A 286 22.94 -17.14 -15.01
N ALA A 287 23.45 -16.57 -13.93
CA ALA A 287 24.88 -16.60 -13.73
C ALA A 287 25.24 -18.06 -13.41
N VAL A 288 25.95 -18.74 -14.30
CA VAL A 288 26.62 -20.00 -13.94
C VAL A 288 27.80 -19.62 -13.07
N LEU A 289 27.53 -19.37 -11.79
CA LEU A 289 28.55 -19.20 -10.76
C LEU A 289 29.03 -20.57 -10.30
N ASP A 290 29.44 -21.41 -11.25
CA ASP A 290 30.23 -22.62 -10.97
C ASP A 290 31.74 -22.34 -11.10
N ALA A 291 32.11 -21.06 -11.24
CA ALA A 291 33.49 -20.65 -11.33
C ALA A 291 34.04 -20.28 -9.93
N PRO A 292 35.19 -20.82 -9.50
CA PRO A 292 35.85 -20.49 -8.22
C PRO A 292 36.46 -19.06 -8.20
N ARG A 293 35.89 -18.11 -8.95
CA ARG A 293 36.56 -16.88 -9.41
C ARG A 293 35.99 -15.58 -8.84
N LEU A 294 35.07 -15.65 -7.88
CA LEU A 294 34.54 -14.47 -7.18
C LEU A 294 34.76 -14.63 -5.68
N ARG A 295 35.62 -13.78 -5.10
CA ARG A 295 35.81 -13.68 -3.65
C ARG A 295 35.10 -12.42 -3.13
N VAL A 296 34.14 -12.61 -2.23
CA VAL A 296 33.58 -11.53 -1.42
C VAL A 296 34.66 -11.07 -0.44
N ARG A 297 35.19 -9.86 -0.63
CA ARG A 297 36.34 -9.34 0.14
C ARG A 297 35.97 -8.86 1.55
N SER A 298 34.76 -8.35 1.73
CA SER A 298 34.23 -7.97 3.04
C SER A 298 32.70 -8.07 3.05
N LEU A 299 32.16 -8.42 4.22
CA LEU A 299 30.74 -8.55 4.50
C LEU A 299 30.52 -7.85 5.84
N ARG A 300 29.76 -6.75 5.86
CA ARG A 300 29.35 -6.12 7.11
C ARG A 300 27.96 -6.63 7.47
N VAL A 301 27.85 -7.18 8.66
CA VAL A 301 26.66 -7.82 9.21
C VAL A 301 26.20 -7.01 10.42
N ALA A 302 24.88 -6.86 10.54
CA ALA A 302 24.27 -5.96 11.53
C ALA A 302 24.44 -6.47 12.97
N SER A 303 24.60 -7.78 13.15
CA SER A 303 24.85 -8.41 14.44
C SER A 303 25.76 -9.64 14.33
N PHE A 304 26.29 -10.11 15.46
CA PHE A 304 27.07 -11.35 15.54
C PHE A 304 26.23 -12.59 15.18
N GLU A 305 24.93 -12.56 15.44
CA GLU A 305 23.99 -13.65 15.11
C GLU A 305 23.77 -13.76 13.58
N ASP A 306 23.67 -12.62 12.88
CA ASP A 306 23.60 -12.58 11.41
C ASP A 306 24.91 -13.05 10.78
N ALA A 307 26.05 -12.72 11.41
CA ALA A 307 27.36 -13.21 11.01
C ALA A 307 27.43 -14.74 11.02
N PHE A 308 26.87 -15.36 12.06
CA PHE A 308 26.88 -16.79 12.28
C PHE A 308 25.94 -17.53 11.31
N ALA A 309 24.76 -16.98 11.02
CA ALA A 309 23.84 -17.51 10.01
C ALA A 309 24.44 -17.48 8.58
N LEU A 310 25.17 -16.41 8.24
CA LEU A 310 25.89 -16.27 6.97
C LEU A 310 27.10 -17.20 6.83
N GLN A 311 27.73 -17.56 7.94
CA GLN A 311 28.88 -18.47 7.98
C GLN A 311 28.45 -19.94 7.84
N THR A 312 27.20 -20.26 8.23
CA THR A 312 26.63 -21.62 8.23
C THR A 312 25.72 -21.90 7.02
N ALA A 313 25.38 -20.89 6.21
CA ALA A 313 24.61 -21.06 4.98
C ALA A 313 25.36 -21.93 3.95
N ALA A 314 24.83 -23.13 3.69
CA ALA A 314 25.45 -24.15 2.83
C ALA A 314 25.43 -23.79 1.33
N HIS A 315 24.54 -22.91 0.88
CA HIS A 315 24.41 -22.53 -0.52
C HIS A 315 24.20 -21.01 -0.65
N ARG A 316 25.08 -20.38 -1.42
CA ARG A 316 24.98 -18.96 -1.79
C ARG A 316 24.59 -18.90 -3.26
N GLU A 317 23.33 -18.58 -3.55
CA GLU A 317 22.84 -18.50 -4.92
C GLU A 317 22.57 -17.04 -5.29
N TYR A 318 23.31 -16.49 -6.26
CA TYR A 318 23.15 -15.09 -6.68
C TYR A 318 22.39 -15.05 -8.01
N LYS A 319 21.34 -14.23 -8.09
CA LYS A 319 20.54 -14.08 -9.31
C LYS A 319 20.67 -12.67 -9.88
N LEU A 320 21.60 -12.47 -10.80
CA LEU A 320 21.78 -11.19 -11.49
C LEU A 320 20.54 -10.84 -12.32
N ILE A 321 19.92 -9.68 -12.04
CA ILE A 321 18.81 -9.15 -12.83
C ILE A 321 19.27 -7.81 -13.39
N PRO A 322 19.54 -7.72 -14.70
CA PRO A 322 19.94 -6.46 -15.29
C PRO A 322 18.79 -5.47 -15.23
N SER A 323 19.04 -4.31 -14.64
CA SER A 323 18.21 -3.12 -14.80
C SER A 323 19.09 -2.00 -15.33
N ALA A 324 18.76 -1.50 -16.52
CA ALA A 324 19.32 -0.27 -17.05
C ALA A 324 18.46 0.88 -16.53
N ASN A 325 19.05 1.75 -15.69
CA ASN A 325 18.42 3.03 -15.38
C ASN A 325 18.67 4.02 -16.53
N SER A 326 18.03 5.19 -16.47
CA SER A 326 18.18 6.27 -17.46
C SER A 326 19.61 6.84 -17.58
N SER A 327 20.53 6.47 -16.68
CA SER A 327 21.95 6.85 -16.73
C SER A 327 22.87 5.78 -17.30
N GLY A 328 22.34 4.64 -17.76
CA GLY A 328 23.14 3.54 -18.31
C GLY A 328 23.92 2.73 -17.25
N ALA A 329 23.66 2.96 -15.97
CA ALA A 329 24.27 2.18 -14.88
C ALA A 329 23.56 0.82 -14.77
N MET A 330 24.34 -0.26 -14.74
CA MET A 330 23.82 -1.60 -14.54
C MET A 330 23.73 -1.92 -13.05
N LYS A 331 22.53 -2.24 -12.57
CA LYS A 331 22.34 -2.80 -11.22
C LYS A 331 22.14 -4.30 -11.30
N ALA A 332 22.71 -5.04 -10.35
CA ALA A 332 22.43 -6.45 -10.11
C ALA A 332 21.84 -6.66 -8.71
N VAL A 333 21.06 -7.71 -8.51
CA VAL A 333 20.49 -8.07 -7.20
C VAL A 333 21.05 -9.42 -6.77
N GLY A 334 21.68 -9.51 -5.61
CA GLY A 334 22.05 -10.79 -4.98
C GLY A 334 21.00 -11.18 -3.94
N ILE A 335 20.50 -12.42 -3.94
CA ILE A 335 19.54 -12.89 -2.93
C ILE A 335 20.21 -13.95 -2.07
N LEU A 336 20.49 -13.66 -0.80
CA LEU A 336 20.97 -14.67 0.13
C LEU A 336 19.81 -15.57 0.57
N ARG A 337 20.01 -16.89 0.64
CA ARG A 337 19.03 -17.85 1.14
C ARG A 337 19.57 -18.65 2.34
N ASP A 338 18.69 -19.09 3.23
CA ASP A 338 19.03 -20.00 4.33
C ASP A 338 19.21 -21.45 3.85
N GLY A 339 19.56 -22.36 4.76
CA GLY A 339 19.72 -23.80 4.48
C GLY A 339 18.44 -24.52 4.02
N GLU A 340 17.28 -23.87 4.12
CA GLU A 340 15.97 -24.34 3.67
C GLU A 340 15.51 -23.63 2.37
N GLY A 341 16.36 -22.75 1.80
CA GLY A 341 16.09 -22.02 0.56
C GLY A 341 15.24 -20.76 0.71
N ARG A 342 14.94 -20.32 1.94
CA ARG A 342 14.17 -19.08 2.20
C ARG A 342 15.07 -17.86 2.02
N PRO A 343 14.61 -16.80 1.33
CA PRO A 343 15.41 -15.59 1.15
C PRO A 343 15.61 -14.88 2.49
N LEU A 344 16.87 -14.64 2.85
CA LEU A 344 17.30 -13.93 4.05
C LEU A 344 17.56 -12.45 3.76
N TYR A 345 18.18 -12.12 2.62
CA TYR A 345 18.52 -10.73 2.26
C TYR A 345 18.56 -10.54 0.75
N ALA A 346 18.26 -9.32 0.28
CA ALA A 346 18.55 -8.87 -1.08
C ALA A 346 19.58 -7.73 -1.04
N ALA A 347 20.61 -7.83 -1.89
CA ALA A 347 21.68 -6.85 -1.97
C ALA A 347 21.75 -6.26 -3.38
N TYR A 348 21.80 -4.94 -3.49
CA TYR A 348 22.00 -4.27 -4.77
C TYR A 348 23.48 -4.09 -5.05
N ILE A 349 23.93 -4.55 -6.21
CA ILE A 349 25.29 -4.39 -6.71
C ILE A 349 25.23 -3.32 -7.79
N ASP A 350 25.89 -2.19 -7.56
CA ASP A 350 26.18 -1.24 -8.62
C ASP A 350 27.34 -1.80 -9.46
N LEU A 351 27.08 -2.07 -10.73
CA LEU A 351 28.07 -2.57 -11.70
C LEU A 351 28.68 -1.44 -12.54
N SER A 352 28.50 -0.19 -12.13
CA SER A 352 29.20 0.93 -12.73
C SER A 352 30.72 0.75 -12.54
N PRO A 353 31.54 1.03 -13.58
CA PRO A 353 32.99 0.81 -13.55
C PRO A 353 33.74 1.63 -12.48
#